data_AF-A0A2H0TAS3-F1
#
_entry.id   AF-A0A2H0TAS3-F1
#
_cell.length_a   1.000
_cell.length_b   1.000
_cell.length_c   1.000
_cell.angle_alpha   90.00
_cell.angle_beta   90.00
_cell.angle_gamma   90.00
#
_symmetry.space_group_name_H-M   'P 1'
#
loop_
_entity.id
_entity.type
_entity.pdbx_description
1 polymer ?
#
loop_
_entity_poly.entity_id
_entity_poly.type
_entity_poly.pdbx_seq_one_letter_code
_entity_poly.pdbx_strand_id
1 'polypeptide(L)'
;MSRTYDKKLLEKLSKSLGKPEKYIREQISKRAGSLGVLPETYFVLSLMENKVSVGRYIKTLDAETRNEIQQNRSLVTKTIKQKVSTKPLPSQKIIKKKGGKESSAIPSLLSLKEIQSAKANLKYYETIYLMENSTRNFISYFLEKEYGVNWWTHSKGQKAVVRRKIKDGVKFRKEEETMDPINEPRGEHDLHYTDFSDLATIIEDNKDVFDPICLMLQGNSTFIYQILRRLTPSRNSVAHMGNLSKKDSRRIELDWSDMYFAYKRIEKDIIK
;
A
#
# COMPACT_ATOMS: atom_id res chain seq x y z
N MET A 1 -23.46 11.33 21.39
CA MET A 1 -24.83 10.82 21.66
C MET A 1 -25.09 9.65 20.71
N SER A 2 -25.46 8.48 21.25
CA SER A 2 -25.75 7.28 20.46
C SER A 2 -26.99 7.51 19.59
N ARG A 3 -26.81 7.88 18.33
CA ARG A 3 -27.87 7.80 17.33
C ARG A 3 -28.17 6.32 17.10
N THR A 4 -29.35 5.90 17.55
CA THR A 4 -29.76 4.50 17.55
C THR A 4 -30.21 4.11 16.14
N TYR A 5 -29.52 3.15 15.50
CA TYR A 5 -29.97 2.59 14.22
C TYR A 5 -31.37 1.97 14.34
N ASP A 6 -32.16 1.99 13.26
CA ASP A 6 -33.46 1.30 13.23
C ASP A 6 -33.27 -0.20 13.50
N LYS A 7 -33.86 -0.67 14.60
CA LYS A 7 -33.73 -2.05 15.09
C LYS A 7 -34.19 -3.07 14.05
N LYS A 8 -35.26 -2.79 13.28
CA LYS A 8 -35.79 -3.72 12.27
C LYS A 8 -34.87 -3.82 11.05
N LEU A 9 -34.24 -2.72 10.66
CA LEU A 9 -33.28 -2.72 9.55
C LEU A 9 -31.96 -3.37 9.94
N LEU A 10 -31.51 -3.16 11.18
CA LEU A 10 -30.32 -3.81 11.70
C LEU A 10 -30.50 -5.34 11.80
N GLU A 11 -31.66 -5.81 12.24
CA GLU A 11 -31.98 -7.24 12.29
C GLU A 11 -31.99 -7.86 10.88
N LYS A 12 -32.54 -7.15 9.88
CA LYS A 12 -32.52 -7.59 8.48
C LYS A 12 -31.09 -7.68 7.93
N LEU A 13 -30.25 -6.69 8.24
CA LEU A 13 -28.85 -6.69 7.85
C LEU A 13 -28.07 -7.83 8.54
N SER A 14 -28.37 -8.08 9.82
CA SER A 14 -27.83 -9.19 10.60
C SER A 14 -28.15 -10.55 9.99
N LYS A 15 -29.42 -10.76 9.61
CA LYS A 15 -29.84 -11.98 8.90
C LYS A 15 -29.19 -12.12 7.54
N SER A 16 -29.06 -11.03 6.77
CA SER A 16 -28.41 -11.04 5.46
C SER A 16 -26.92 -11.39 5.53
N LEU A 17 -26.22 -10.93 6.57
CA LEU A 17 -24.78 -11.13 6.73
C LEU A 17 -24.41 -12.36 7.59
N GLY A 18 -25.37 -12.98 8.28
CA GLY A 18 -25.13 -14.09 9.20
C GLY A 18 -24.24 -13.72 10.40
N LYS A 19 -24.34 -12.48 10.90
CA LYS A 19 -23.50 -11.97 11.99
C LYS A 19 -24.33 -11.30 13.10
N PRO A 20 -23.90 -11.34 14.38
CA PRO A 20 -24.62 -10.69 15.47
C PRO A 20 -24.77 -9.18 15.29
N GLU A 21 -25.88 -8.60 15.74
CA GLU A 21 -26.15 -7.16 15.65
C GLU A 21 -25.04 -6.29 16.27
N LYS A 22 -24.52 -6.72 17.44
CA LYS A 22 -23.43 -6.03 18.14
C LYS A 22 -22.18 -5.89 17.25
N TYR A 23 -21.82 -6.97 16.56
CA TYR A 23 -20.69 -7.00 15.64
C TYR A 23 -20.91 -6.04 14.46
N ILE A 24 -22.12 -6.02 13.89
CA ILE A 24 -22.44 -5.16 12.74
C ILE A 24 -22.37 -3.67 13.12
N ARG A 25 -22.90 -3.29 14.29
CA ARG A 25 -22.81 -1.90 14.78
C ARG A 25 -21.36 -1.44 14.90
N GLU A 26 -20.51 -2.27 15.49
CA GLU A 26 -19.10 -1.96 15.67
C GLU A 26 -18.38 -1.81 14.31
N GLN A 27 -18.69 -2.69 13.35
CA GLN A 27 -18.11 -2.62 12.01
C GLN A 27 -18.58 -1.40 11.22
N ILE A 28 -19.85 -0.99 11.35
CA ILE A 28 -20.37 0.23 10.75
C ILE A 28 -19.61 1.44 11.28
N SER A 29 -19.49 1.57 12.61
CA SER A 29 -18.78 2.71 13.21
C SER A 29 -17.30 2.77 12.80
N LYS A 30 -16.60 1.62 12.82
CA LYS A 30 -15.19 1.54 12.42
C LYS A 30 -14.98 1.92 10.95
N ARG A 31 -15.83 1.40 10.05
CA ARG A 31 -15.69 1.63 8.62
C ARG A 31 -16.16 3.02 8.19
N ALA A 32 -17.19 3.56 8.84
CA ALA A 32 -17.61 4.94 8.66
C ALA A 32 -16.48 5.90 9.01
N GLY A 33 -15.83 5.70 10.18
CA GLY A 33 -14.67 6.50 10.58
C GLY A 33 -13.50 6.41 9.61
N SER A 34 -13.18 5.21 9.12
CA SER A 34 -12.12 5.02 8.12
C SER A 34 -12.41 5.67 6.76
N LEU A 35 -13.68 5.83 6.40
CA LEU A 35 -14.11 6.41 5.12
C LEU A 35 -14.44 7.90 5.26
N GLY A 36 -14.34 8.47 6.46
CA GLY A 36 -14.69 9.86 6.74
C GLY A 36 -16.17 10.17 6.50
N VAL A 37 -17.05 9.16 6.59
CA VAL A 37 -18.50 9.32 6.40
C VAL A 37 -19.27 9.15 7.69
N LEU A 38 -20.48 9.71 7.77
CA LEU A 38 -21.34 9.51 8.94
C LEU A 38 -21.71 8.01 9.10
N PRO A 39 -21.76 7.48 10.34
CA PRO A 39 -22.14 6.10 10.60
C PRO A 39 -23.51 5.71 10.02
N GLU A 40 -24.48 6.63 10.03
CA GLU A 40 -25.80 6.47 9.45
C GLU A 40 -25.74 6.38 7.92
N THR A 41 -24.90 7.20 7.29
CA THR A 41 -24.62 7.14 5.85
C THR A 41 -24.07 5.77 5.49
N TYR A 42 -23.05 5.29 6.21
CA TYR A 42 -22.48 3.98 5.97
C TYR A 42 -23.48 2.83 6.22
N PHE A 43 -24.34 2.96 7.22
CA PHE A 43 -25.40 2.00 7.51
C PHE A 43 -26.39 1.89 6.34
N VAL A 44 -26.84 3.02 5.79
CA VAL A 44 -27.74 3.03 4.61
C VAL A 44 -27.06 2.43 3.39
N LEU A 45 -25.80 2.77 3.12
CA LEU A 45 -25.04 2.21 2.01
C LEU A 45 -24.89 0.68 2.16
N SER A 46 -24.64 0.19 3.38
CA SER A 46 -24.55 -1.24 3.69
C SER A 46 -25.88 -1.97 3.49
N LEU A 47 -27.01 -1.34 3.85
CA LEU A 47 -28.35 -1.87 3.59
C LEU A 47 -28.65 -1.96 2.09
N MET A 48 -28.26 -0.93 1.32
CA MET A 48 -28.41 -0.91 -0.14
C MET A 48 -27.57 -2.01 -0.81
N GLU A 49 -26.33 -2.22 -0.36
CA GLU A 49 -25.45 -3.30 -0.84
C GLU A 49 -26.08 -4.68 -0.63
N ASN A 50 -26.76 -4.87 0.50
CA ASN A 50 -27.45 -6.13 0.85
C ASN A 50 -28.89 -6.20 0.33
N LYS A 51 -29.26 -5.35 -0.65
CA LYS A 51 -30.59 -5.31 -1.28
C LYS A 51 -31.76 -5.14 -0.29
N VAL A 52 -31.52 -4.52 0.86
CA VAL A 52 -32.58 -4.20 1.83
C VAL A 52 -33.22 -2.87 1.44
N SER A 53 -34.55 -2.78 1.48
CA SER A 53 -35.28 -1.58 1.09
C SER A 53 -35.11 -0.45 2.13
N VAL A 54 -34.43 0.63 1.72
CA VAL A 54 -34.09 1.78 2.58
C VAL A 54 -34.95 3.04 2.34
N GLY A 55 -35.80 3.04 1.32
CA GLY A 55 -36.47 4.27 0.84
C GLY A 55 -37.34 5.00 1.87
N ARG A 56 -37.99 4.28 2.78
CA ARG A 56 -38.74 4.89 3.89
C ARG A 56 -37.82 5.48 4.97
N TYR A 57 -36.69 4.82 5.23
CA TYR A 57 -35.73 5.23 6.25
C TYR A 57 -34.91 6.45 5.83
N ILE A 58 -34.55 6.59 4.55
CA ILE A 58 -33.85 7.79 4.06
C ILE A 58 -34.67 9.06 4.30
N LYS A 59 -36.00 8.97 4.21
CA LYS A 59 -36.89 10.12 4.46
C LYS A 59 -36.86 10.59 5.92
N THR A 60 -36.62 9.68 6.87
CA THR A 60 -36.58 10.01 8.30
C THR A 60 -35.23 10.58 8.76
N LEU A 61 -34.19 10.52 7.93
CA LEU A 61 -32.85 11.05 8.26
C LEU A 61 -32.77 12.57 8.11
N ASP A 62 -31.79 13.22 8.74
CA ASP A 62 -31.54 14.66 8.58
C ASP A 62 -31.03 15.01 7.17
N ALA A 63 -31.11 16.30 6.81
CA ALA A 63 -30.77 16.76 5.46
C ALA A 63 -29.28 16.55 5.11
N GLU A 64 -28.39 16.64 6.10
CA GLU A 64 -26.95 16.43 5.95
C GLU A 64 -26.64 14.97 5.58
N THR A 65 -27.20 14.02 6.33
CA THR A 65 -27.06 12.57 6.07
C THR A 65 -27.62 12.19 4.70
N ARG A 66 -28.75 12.78 4.28
CA ARG A 66 -29.33 12.51 2.96
C ARG A 66 -28.43 12.98 1.81
N ASN A 67 -27.81 14.15 1.94
CA ASN A 67 -26.89 14.69 0.94
C ASN A 67 -25.63 13.82 0.83
N GLU A 68 -25.09 13.39 1.97
CA GLU A 68 -23.91 12.53 2.02
C GLU A 68 -24.17 11.15 1.42
N ILE A 69 -25.36 10.56 1.63
CA ILE A 69 -25.79 9.31 0.97
C ILE A 69 -25.87 9.47 -0.55
N GLN A 70 -26.36 10.61 -1.06
CA GLN A 70 -26.46 10.86 -2.50
C GLN A 70 -25.08 10.99 -3.15
N GLN A 71 -24.15 11.69 -2.51
CA GLN A 71 -22.77 11.86 -2.99
C GLN A 71 -21.98 10.54 -2.96
N ASN A 72 -22.20 9.71 -1.94
CA ASN A 72 -21.45 8.46 -1.73
C ASN A 72 -22.13 7.21 -2.30
N ARG A 73 -23.22 7.38 -3.05
CA ARG A 73 -23.98 6.27 -3.65
C ARG A 73 -23.15 5.42 -4.63
N SER A 74 -22.11 6.01 -5.23
CA SER A 74 -21.15 5.37 -6.14
C SER A 74 -20.09 4.51 -5.44
N LEU A 75 -19.97 4.57 -4.10
CA LEU A 75 -19.06 3.68 -3.35
C LEU A 75 -19.56 2.22 -3.30
N VAL A 76 -20.87 2.01 -3.45
CA VAL A 76 -21.53 0.68 -3.40
C VAL A 76 -21.07 -0.21 -4.57
N THR A 77 -20.60 0.36 -5.69
CA THR A 77 -20.13 -0.41 -6.86
C THR A 77 -18.68 -0.90 -6.77
N LYS A 78 -17.86 -0.40 -5.83
CA LYS A 78 -16.46 -0.85 -5.68
C LYS A 78 -16.29 -2.09 -4.78
N THR A 79 -17.21 -2.33 -3.84
CA THR A 79 -17.11 -3.46 -2.88
C THR A 79 -17.53 -4.82 -3.48
N ILE A 80 -18.39 -4.81 -4.51
CA ILE A 80 -18.95 -6.02 -5.16
C ILE A 80 -17.89 -6.82 -5.96
N LYS A 81 -16.72 -6.24 -6.30
CA LYS A 81 -15.67 -6.95 -7.05
C LYS A 81 -14.63 -7.70 -6.19
N GLN A 82 -14.63 -7.55 -4.87
CA GLN A 82 -13.58 -8.13 -4.01
C GLN A 82 -13.98 -9.33 -3.15
N LYS A 83 -15.20 -9.87 -3.29
CA LYS A 83 -15.59 -11.12 -2.62
C LYS A 83 -16.37 -12.03 -3.58
N VAL A 84 -15.65 -12.94 -4.24
CA VAL A 84 -15.93 -14.39 -4.39
C VAL A 84 -14.89 -14.96 -5.36
N SER A 85 -13.95 -15.77 -4.86
CA SER A 85 -13.44 -16.97 -5.56
C SER A 85 -12.61 -17.82 -4.60
N THR A 86 -13.28 -18.79 -3.96
CA THR A 86 -12.64 -19.95 -3.32
C THR A 86 -13.35 -21.19 -3.84
N LYS A 87 -12.78 -21.85 -4.85
CA LYS A 87 -12.72 -23.32 -5.03
C LYS A 87 -12.01 -23.72 -6.35
N PRO A 88 -11.45 -24.94 -6.45
CA PRO A 88 -10.27 -25.27 -7.25
C PRO A 88 -10.56 -25.49 -8.75
N LEU A 89 -9.49 -25.37 -9.56
CA LEU A 89 -9.53 -25.45 -11.02
C LEU A 89 -10.03 -26.81 -11.54
N PRO A 90 -10.97 -26.80 -12.51
CA PRO A 90 -10.97 -27.74 -13.61
C PRO A 90 -10.28 -27.10 -14.83
N SER A 91 -9.40 -27.87 -15.46
CA SER A 91 -8.80 -27.53 -16.75
C SER A 91 -9.88 -27.41 -17.82
N GLN A 92 -9.89 -26.31 -18.59
CA GLN A 92 -9.83 -26.34 -20.06
C GLN A 92 -10.10 -24.98 -20.74
N LYS A 93 -9.32 -24.79 -21.82
CA LYS A 93 -9.54 -23.99 -23.04
C LYS A 93 -9.49 -22.46 -22.92
N ILE A 94 -8.35 -21.94 -23.38
CA ILE A 94 -8.10 -20.55 -23.75
C ILE A 94 -9.15 -20.10 -24.77
N ILE A 95 -10.14 -19.33 -24.31
CA ILE A 95 -10.95 -18.49 -25.18
C ILE A 95 -10.42 -17.07 -25.05
N LYS A 96 -9.75 -16.60 -26.11
CA LYS A 96 -9.30 -15.22 -26.27
C LYS A 96 -10.50 -14.27 -26.12
N LYS A 97 -10.41 -13.29 -25.23
CA LYS A 97 -11.17 -12.03 -25.37
C LYS A 97 -10.20 -10.86 -25.49
N LYS A 98 -10.09 -10.36 -26.74
CA LYS A 98 -9.60 -9.01 -27.08
C LYS A 98 -10.43 -7.98 -26.33
N GLY A 99 -9.77 -6.96 -25.80
CA GLY A 99 -10.43 -5.82 -25.16
C GLY A 99 -9.55 -5.00 -24.23
N GLY A 100 -8.23 -5.00 -24.42
CA GLY A 100 -7.40 -3.93 -23.87
C GLY A 100 -7.45 -2.77 -24.85
N LYS A 101 -7.79 -1.55 -24.41
CA LYS A 101 -7.51 -0.34 -25.17
C LYS A 101 -6.10 -0.47 -25.75
N GLU A 102 -5.98 -0.40 -27.08
CA GLU A 102 -4.67 -0.40 -27.71
C GLU A 102 -3.85 0.71 -27.04
N SER A 103 -2.61 0.38 -26.68
CA SER A 103 -1.69 1.36 -26.15
C SER A 103 -1.68 2.53 -27.13
N SER A 104 -1.87 3.76 -26.65
CA SER A 104 -1.74 4.99 -27.44
C SER A 104 -0.30 5.24 -27.93
N ALA A 105 0.51 4.17 -28.00
CA ALA A 105 1.84 4.17 -28.56
C ALA A 105 1.76 4.67 -30.00
N ILE A 106 2.66 5.60 -30.32
CA ILE A 106 2.81 6.13 -31.67
C ILE A 106 3.59 5.06 -32.46
N PRO A 107 2.93 4.29 -33.35
CA PRO A 107 3.56 3.10 -33.93
C PRO A 107 4.74 3.42 -34.85
N SER A 108 4.82 4.66 -35.36
CA SER A 108 5.93 5.16 -36.16
C SER A 108 7.19 5.44 -35.33
N LEU A 109 7.07 5.63 -34.01
CA LEU A 109 8.19 5.96 -33.12
C LEU A 109 8.59 4.80 -32.21
N LEU A 110 7.70 3.82 -31.99
CA LEU A 110 7.91 2.73 -31.04
C LEU A 110 7.84 1.37 -31.72
N SER A 111 8.85 0.54 -31.47
CA SER A 111 8.85 -0.85 -31.89
C SER A 111 7.85 -1.68 -31.07
N LEU A 112 7.37 -2.78 -31.67
CA LEU A 112 6.53 -3.76 -30.97
C LEU A 112 7.20 -4.30 -29.70
N LYS A 113 8.53 -4.40 -29.69
CA LYS A 113 9.31 -4.85 -28.54
C LYS A 113 9.21 -3.86 -27.39
N GLU A 114 9.35 -2.56 -27.64
CA GLU A 114 9.22 -1.52 -26.62
C GLU A 114 7.80 -1.45 -26.04
N ILE A 115 6.77 -1.59 -26.88
CA ILE A 115 5.38 -1.63 -26.43
C ILE A 115 5.13 -2.86 -25.53
N GLN A 116 5.73 -4.00 -25.85
CA GLN A 116 5.65 -5.21 -25.02
C GLN A 116 6.43 -5.06 -23.71
N SER A 117 7.63 -4.48 -23.76
CA SER A 117 8.44 -4.18 -22.58
C SER A 117 7.72 -3.25 -21.62
N ALA A 118 7.09 -2.18 -22.10
CA ALA A 118 6.32 -1.26 -21.27
C ALA A 118 5.21 -2.00 -20.50
N LYS A 119 4.47 -2.89 -21.18
CA LYS A 119 3.44 -3.73 -20.54
C LYS A 119 4.01 -4.69 -19.52
N ALA A 120 5.17 -5.29 -19.80
CA ALA A 120 5.83 -6.21 -18.89
C ALA A 120 6.41 -5.48 -17.66
N ASN A 121 6.90 -4.25 -17.82
CA ASN A 121 7.49 -3.46 -16.75
C ASN A 121 6.47 -3.00 -15.70
N LEU A 122 5.19 -2.89 -16.05
CA LEU A 122 4.14 -2.43 -15.12
C LEU A 122 4.11 -3.22 -13.80
N LYS A 123 4.18 -4.55 -13.86
CA LYS A 123 4.18 -5.40 -12.65
C LYS A 123 5.46 -5.23 -11.82
N TYR A 124 6.59 -4.96 -12.48
CA TYR A 124 7.87 -4.78 -11.81
C TYR A 124 7.95 -3.43 -11.11
N TYR A 125 7.40 -2.38 -11.73
CA TYR A 125 7.22 -1.09 -11.09
C TYR A 125 6.39 -1.22 -9.81
N GLU A 126 5.22 -1.88 -9.89
CA GLU A 126 4.38 -2.14 -8.71
C GLU A 126 5.15 -2.87 -7.61
N THR A 127 5.86 -3.94 -7.96
CA THR A 127 6.64 -4.74 -7.01
C THR A 127 7.72 -3.91 -6.31
N ILE A 128 8.49 -3.14 -7.09
CA ILE A 128 9.57 -2.27 -6.57
C ILE A 128 8.98 -1.16 -5.70
N TYR A 129 7.88 -0.55 -6.11
CA TYR A 129 7.19 0.50 -5.35
C TYR A 129 6.73 -0.01 -3.98
N LEU A 130 6.10 -1.19 -3.95
CA LEU A 130 5.66 -1.82 -2.70
C LEU A 130 6.85 -2.16 -1.80
N MET A 131 7.93 -2.67 -2.38
CA MET A 131 9.16 -2.98 -1.65
C MET A 131 9.78 -1.73 -1.03
N GLU A 132 9.98 -0.67 -1.82
CA GLU A 132 10.59 0.59 -1.35
C GLU A 132 9.81 1.18 -0.19
N ASN A 133 8.49 1.30 -0.32
CA ASN A 133 7.67 1.92 0.71
C ASN A 133 7.49 1.03 1.93
N SER A 134 7.44 -0.29 1.76
CA SER A 134 7.45 -1.23 2.90
C SER A 134 8.74 -1.10 3.70
N THR A 135 9.89 -0.98 3.01
CA THR A 135 11.19 -0.77 3.66
C THR A 135 11.26 0.59 4.36
N ARG A 136 10.77 1.68 3.74
CA ARG A 136 10.70 3.01 4.38
C ARG A 136 9.89 2.95 5.67
N ASN A 137 8.71 2.34 5.62
CA ASN A 137 7.83 2.22 6.78
C ASN A 137 8.46 1.34 7.87
N PHE A 138 9.12 0.25 7.50
CA PHE A 138 9.87 -0.61 8.42
C PHE A 138 10.97 0.17 9.14
N ILE A 139 11.79 0.93 8.41
CA ILE A 139 12.86 1.75 8.99
C ILE A 139 12.29 2.84 9.90
N SER A 140 11.30 3.59 9.41
CA SER A 140 10.68 4.70 10.16
C SER A 140 10.13 4.20 11.48
N TYR A 141 9.35 3.11 11.46
CA TYR A 141 8.70 2.57 12.65
C TYR A 141 9.71 2.19 13.75
N PHE A 142 10.77 1.46 13.39
CA PHE A 142 11.70 0.93 14.38
C PHE A 142 12.73 1.94 14.86
N LEU A 143 13.21 2.83 13.99
CA LEU A 143 14.11 3.90 14.42
C LEU A 143 13.38 4.97 15.24
N GLU A 144 12.11 5.24 14.93
CA GLU A 144 11.28 6.12 15.76
C GLU A 144 10.99 5.49 17.13
N LYS A 145 10.74 4.18 17.20
CA LYS A 145 10.55 3.48 18.47
C LYS A 145 11.79 3.52 19.37
N GLU A 146 12.98 3.39 18.79
CA GLU A 146 14.25 3.36 19.54
C GLU A 146 14.76 4.77 19.89
N TYR A 147 14.71 5.70 18.95
CA TYR A 147 15.38 7.01 19.06
C TYR A 147 14.41 8.21 19.11
N GLY A 148 13.09 7.96 19.00
CA GLY A 148 12.06 8.99 18.97
C GLY A 148 11.85 9.63 17.59
N VAL A 149 10.89 10.55 17.50
CA VAL A 149 10.46 11.20 16.24
C VAL A 149 11.61 11.89 15.48
N ASN A 150 12.63 12.37 16.19
CA ASN A 150 13.78 13.08 15.62
C ASN A 150 14.96 12.16 15.27
N TRP A 151 14.74 10.84 15.16
CA TRP A 151 15.78 9.83 14.89
C TRP A 151 16.65 10.16 13.66
N TRP A 152 16.07 10.82 12.64
CA TRP A 152 16.82 11.22 11.45
C TRP A 152 18.03 12.09 11.79
N THR A 153 17.88 13.00 12.75
CA THR A 153 18.96 13.90 13.23
C THR A 153 19.76 13.31 14.38
N HIS A 154 19.35 12.17 14.93
CA HIS A 154 19.93 11.57 16.12
C HIS A 154 21.34 11.00 15.88
N SER A 155 22.13 10.99 16.96
CA SER A 155 23.47 10.40 16.99
C SER A 155 23.64 9.57 18.25
N LYS A 156 24.11 8.34 18.10
CA LYS A 156 24.48 7.42 19.18
C LYS A 156 25.98 7.59 19.46
N GLY A 157 26.30 8.43 20.45
CA GLY A 157 27.69 8.82 20.72
C GLY A 157 28.29 9.57 19.52
N GLN A 158 29.39 9.06 18.97
CA GLN A 158 30.05 9.64 17.78
C GLN A 158 29.46 9.13 16.44
N LYS A 159 28.49 8.22 16.47
CA LYS A 159 27.90 7.61 15.27
C LYS A 159 26.51 8.19 15.00
N ALA A 160 26.32 8.82 13.85
CA ALA A 160 25.00 9.26 13.41
C ALA A 160 24.11 8.06 13.04
N VAL A 161 22.83 8.09 13.41
CA VAL A 161 21.82 7.08 12.99
C VAL A 161 21.69 7.03 11.47
N VAL A 162 21.78 8.20 10.82
CA VAL A 162 21.82 8.34 9.36
C VAL A 162 23.10 9.07 8.97
N ARG A 163 23.90 8.46 8.08
CA ARG A 163 25.16 9.03 7.58
C ARG A 163 24.94 10.40 6.94
N ARG A 164 25.91 11.29 7.14
CA ARG A 164 25.93 12.63 6.53
C ARG A 164 25.75 12.60 5.00
N LYS A 165 26.40 11.66 4.31
CA LYS A 165 26.27 11.50 2.85
C LYS A 165 24.81 11.31 2.39
N ILE A 166 24.02 10.53 3.13
CA ILE A 166 22.61 10.29 2.81
C ILE A 166 21.81 11.58 3.06
N LYS A 167 22.05 12.25 4.19
CA LYS A 167 21.40 13.54 4.52
C LYS A 167 21.68 14.61 3.49
N ASP A 168 22.93 14.74 3.06
CA ASP A 168 23.34 15.71 2.05
C ASP A 168 22.66 15.42 0.70
N GLY A 169 22.58 14.15 0.30
CA GLY A 169 21.87 13.75 -0.92
C GLY A 169 20.35 13.97 -0.87
N VAL A 170 19.73 13.75 0.30
CA VAL A 170 18.31 14.08 0.54
C VAL A 170 18.08 15.58 0.44
N LYS A 171 18.92 16.37 1.13
CA LYS A 171 18.84 17.83 1.14
C LYS A 171 18.97 18.39 -0.28
N PHE A 172 19.96 17.92 -1.04
CA PHE A 172 20.15 18.32 -2.44
C PHE A 172 18.88 18.08 -3.28
N ARG A 173 18.29 16.88 -3.19
CA ARG A 173 17.07 16.54 -3.95
C ARG A 173 15.84 17.36 -3.52
N LYS A 174 15.73 17.73 -2.24
CA LYS A 174 14.69 18.65 -1.75
C LYS A 174 14.88 20.08 -2.28
N GLU A 175 16.13 20.56 -2.30
CA GLU A 175 16.47 21.88 -2.83
C GLU A 175 16.19 21.96 -4.33
N GLU A 176 16.54 20.93 -5.10
CA GLU A 176 16.20 20.82 -6.53
C GLU A 176 14.68 20.92 -6.79
N GLU A 177 13.86 20.23 -5.98
CA GLU A 177 12.40 20.30 -6.10
C GLU A 177 11.83 21.66 -5.70
N THR A 178 12.48 22.37 -4.77
CA THR A 178 12.05 23.72 -4.35
C THR A 178 12.39 24.78 -5.41
N MET A 179 13.47 24.58 -6.17
CA MET A 179 13.86 25.50 -7.25
C MET A 179 12.90 25.44 -8.44
N ASP A 180 12.23 24.31 -8.68
CA ASP A 180 11.28 24.12 -9.78
C ASP A 180 9.94 23.54 -9.28
N PRO A 181 9.05 24.37 -8.70
CA PRO A 181 7.85 23.93 -7.98
C PRO A 181 6.70 23.53 -8.92
N ILE A 182 7.00 22.99 -10.10
CA ILE A 182 6.02 22.45 -11.04
C ILE A 182 5.49 21.09 -10.57
N ASN A 183 6.32 20.33 -9.84
CA ASN A 183 5.99 19.00 -9.35
C ASN A 183 5.59 19.01 -7.88
N GLU A 184 4.69 18.11 -7.49
CA GLU A 184 4.39 17.87 -6.09
C GLU A 184 5.63 17.29 -5.36
N PRO A 185 5.92 17.71 -4.13
CA PRO A 185 6.98 17.13 -3.32
C PRO A 185 6.76 15.62 -3.13
N ARG A 186 7.86 14.83 -3.08
CA ARG A 186 7.77 13.36 -2.87
C ARG A 186 7.13 12.95 -1.55
N GLY A 187 7.08 13.88 -0.61
CA GLY A 187 6.41 13.75 0.69
C GLY A 187 7.19 14.47 1.80
N GLU A 188 6.63 14.44 3.01
CA GLU A 188 7.15 15.21 4.14
C GLU A 188 8.47 14.64 4.70
N HIS A 189 8.49 13.33 4.96
CA HIS A 189 9.62 12.67 5.61
C HIS A 189 10.83 12.50 4.67
N ASP A 190 12.04 12.68 5.20
CA ASP A 190 13.30 12.58 4.46
C ASP A 190 13.51 11.22 3.78
N LEU A 191 12.92 10.15 4.31
CA LEU A 191 12.92 8.82 3.69
C LEU A 191 12.26 8.77 2.29
N HIS A 192 11.33 9.67 1.97
CA HIS A 192 10.76 9.74 0.61
C HIS A 192 11.80 10.18 -0.43
N TYR A 193 12.88 10.77 0.05
CA TYR A 193 14.06 11.16 -0.69
C TYR A 193 15.17 10.13 -0.46
N THR A 194 14.90 8.85 -0.28
CA THR A 194 15.96 7.82 -0.26
C THR A 194 15.66 6.73 -1.28
N ASP A 195 16.70 6.10 -1.80
CA ASP A 195 16.59 4.93 -2.68
C ASP A 195 16.98 3.61 -1.97
N PHE A 196 16.99 2.50 -2.71
CA PHE A 196 17.37 1.19 -2.15
C PHE A 196 18.78 1.17 -1.55
N SER A 197 19.73 1.90 -2.13
CA SER A 197 21.11 1.93 -1.63
C SER A 197 21.18 2.69 -0.31
N ASP A 198 20.49 3.82 -0.22
CA ASP A 198 20.37 4.61 1.02
C ASP A 198 19.68 3.79 2.11
N LEU A 199 18.52 3.18 1.81
CA LEU A 199 17.75 2.35 2.73
C LEU A 199 18.56 1.15 3.24
N ALA A 200 19.27 0.47 2.35
CA ALA A 200 20.16 -0.62 2.72
C ALA A 200 21.24 -0.15 3.71
N THR A 201 21.86 1.00 3.42
CA THR A 201 22.91 1.57 4.28
C THR A 201 22.37 1.94 5.66
N ILE A 202 21.16 2.51 5.74
CA ILE A 202 20.51 2.83 7.01
C ILE A 202 20.27 1.55 7.83
N ILE A 203 19.80 0.46 7.20
CA ILE A 203 19.60 -0.82 7.90
C ILE A 203 20.92 -1.37 8.42
N GLU A 204 21.95 -1.39 7.57
CA GLU A 204 23.28 -1.89 7.90
C GLU A 204 23.93 -1.10 9.05
N ASP A 205 23.78 0.23 9.05
CA ASP A 205 24.34 1.08 10.09
C ASP A 205 23.63 0.92 11.44
N ASN A 206 22.36 0.53 11.46
CA ASN A 206 21.57 0.39 12.67
C ASN A 206 21.25 -1.07 12.97
N LYS A 207 22.20 -1.97 12.69
CA LYS A 207 22.10 -3.42 12.97
C LYS A 207 21.71 -3.74 14.40
N ASP A 208 22.16 -2.94 15.36
CA ASP A 208 21.81 -3.06 16.76
C ASP A 208 20.30 -2.90 17.02
N VAL A 209 19.60 -2.14 16.18
CA VAL A 209 18.14 -2.02 16.21
C VAL A 209 17.48 -3.15 15.41
N PHE A 210 17.97 -3.42 14.20
CA PHE A 210 17.29 -4.30 13.25
C PHE A 210 17.57 -5.79 13.44
N ASP A 211 18.73 -6.19 13.94
CA ASP A 211 19.06 -7.61 14.12
C ASP A 211 18.14 -8.32 15.13
N PRO A 212 17.83 -7.74 16.30
CA PRO A 212 16.86 -8.32 17.23
C PRO A 212 15.46 -8.54 16.63
N ILE A 213 15.04 -7.68 15.69
CA ILE A 213 13.75 -7.76 15.00
C ILE A 213 13.78 -8.86 13.92
N CYS A 214 14.94 -9.02 13.29
CA CYS A 214 15.14 -9.92 12.17
C CYS A 214 15.73 -11.29 12.57
N LEU A 215 15.76 -11.67 13.85
CA LEU A 215 16.37 -12.92 14.33
C LEU A 215 15.88 -14.18 13.61
N MET A 216 14.65 -14.17 13.09
CA MET A 216 14.07 -15.30 12.38
C MET A 216 14.43 -15.36 10.89
N LEU A 217 15.22 -14.39 10.40
CA LEU A 217 15.73 -14.33 9.02
C LEU A 217 17.16 -14.86 8.97
N GLN A 218 17.50 -15.59 7.92
CA GLN A 218 18.87 -16.06 7.72
C GLN A 218 19.81 -14.87 7.51
N GLY A 219 20.69 -14.61 8.49
CA GLY A 219 21.58 -13.45 8.48
C GLY A 219 20.95 -12.16 9.04
N ASN A 220 19.85 -12.26 9.79
CA ASN A 220 19.20 -11.14 10.46
C ASN A 220 18.85 -9.98 9.52
N SER A 221 19.14 -8.72 9.89
CA SER A 221 18.86 -7.56 9.05
C SER A 221 19.72 -7.51 7.79
N THR A 222 20.86 -8.21 7.78
CA THR A 222 21.75 -8.35 6.61
C THR A 222 21.02 -8.97 5.42
N PHE A 223 20.02 -9.81 5.66
CA PHE A 223 19.15 -10.37 4.63
C PHE A 223 18.47 -9.26 3.79
N ILE A 224 17.84 -8.30 4.48
CA ILE A 224 17.14 -7.18 3.84
C ILE A 224 18.15 -6.28 3.12
N TYR A 225 19.27 -5.96 3.78
CA TYR A 225 20.37 -5.20 3.18
C TYR A 225 20.84 -5.81 1.84
N GLN A 226 21.09 -7.12 1.81
CA GLN A 226 21.57 -7.80 0.61
C GLN A 226 20.56 -7.76 -0.53
N ILE A 227 19.26 -7.92 -0.23
CA ILE A 227 18.21 -7.84 -1.24
C ILE A 227 18.13 -6.43 -1.84
N LEU A 228 18.09 -5.39 -1.01
CA LEU A 228 18.02 -3.99 -1.48
C LEU A 228 19.22 -3.63 -2.36
N ARG A 229 20.44 -3.99 -1.93
CA ARG A 229 21.67 -3.76 -2.71
C ARG A 229 21.65 -4.51 -4.03
N ARG A 230 21.22 -5.77 -4.03
CA ARG A 230 21.12 -6.61 -5.23
C ARG A 230 20.09 -6.08 -6.23
N LEU A 231 18.96 -5.55 -5.75
CA LEU A 231 17.89 -5.03 -6.60
C LEU A 231 18.08 -3.57 -7.03
N THR A 232 19.05 -2.85 -6.47
CA THR A 232 19.31 -1.44 -6.81
C THR A 232 19.46 -1.22 -8.34
N PRO A 233 20.25 -2.01 -9.10
CA PRO A 233 20.35 -1.85 -10.54
C PRO A 233 19.02 -2.09 -11.28
N SER A 234 18.26 -3.11 -10.87
CA SER A 234 16.95 -3.43 -11.45
C SER A 234 15.93 -2.32 -11.17
N ARG A 235 15.95 -1.77 -9.96
CA ARG A 235 15.14 -0.61 -9.56
C ARG A 235 15.45 0.61 -10.41
N ASN A 236 16.73 0.90 -10.63
CA ASN A 236 17.15 2.02 -11.47
C ASN A 236 16.73 1.81 -12.93
N SER A 237 16.86 0.59 -13.46
CA SER A 237 16.38 0.26 -14.81
C SER A 237 14.88 0.54 -14.93
N VAL A 238 14.06 0.07 -13.99
CA VAL A 238 12.61 0.32 -14.02
C VAL A 238 12.26 1.80 -13.88
N ALA A 239 12.93 2.53 -12.99
CA ALA A 239 12.69 3.96 -12.77
C ALA A 239 13.04 4.82 -14.00
N HIS A 240 14.06 4.42 -14.76
CA HIS A 240 14.49 5.11 -15.98
C HIS A 240 13.89 4.51 -17.26
N MET A 241 12.75 3.83 -17.17
CA MET A 241 12.02 3.23 -18.31
C MET A 241 12.85 2.23 -19.11
N GLY A 242 13.85 1.63 -18.47
CA GLY A 242 14.76 0.65 -19.04
C GLY A 242 14.13 -0.73 -19.23
N ASN A 243 14.76 -1.53 -20.09
CA ASN A 243 14.39 -2.92 -20.28
C ASN A 243 15.02 -3.81 -19.21
N LEU A 244 14.21 -4.67 -18.59
CA LEU A 244 14.72 -5.70 -17.70
C LEU A 244 15.06 -6.98 -18.46
N SER A 245 16.21 -7.57 -18.14
CA SER A 245 16.51 -8.93 -18.60
C SER A 245 15.56 -9.93 -17.94
N LYS A 246 15.36 -11.10 -18.57
CA LYS A 246 14.58 -12.20 -17.96
C LYS A 246 15.14 -12.62 -16.60
N LYS A 247 16.47 -12.55 -16.42
CA LYS A 247 17.17 -12.88 -15.17
C LYS A 247 16.83 -11.87 -14.07
N ASP A 248 16.87 -10.58 -14.38
CA ASP A 248 16.62 -9.51 -13.39
C ASP A 248 15.13 -9.44 -13.04
N SER A 249 14.28 -9.63 -14.04
CA SER A 249 12.84 -9.78 -13.90
C SER A 249 12.46 -10.90 -12.93
N ARG A 250 13.08 -12.08 -13.08
CA ARG A 250 12.87 -13.20 -12.17
C ARG A 250 13.43 -12.93 -10.78
N ARG A 251 14.55 -12.19 -10.70
CA ARG A 251 15.17 -11.81 -9.44
C ARG A 251 14.25 -10.92 -8.62
N ILE A 252 13.63 -9.91 -9.22
CA ILE A 252 12.66 -9.04 -8.55
C ILE A 252 11.53 -9.86 -7.94
N GLU A 253 10.96 -10.81 -8.69
CA GLU A 253 9.85 -11.66 -8.21
C GLU A 253 10.25 -12.53 -7.01
N LEU A 254 11.43 -13.15 -7.07
CA LEU A 254 11.93 -14.00 -5.99
C LEU A 254 12.26 -13.19 -4.75
N ASP A 255 13.05 -12.12 -4.91
CA ASP A 255 13.50 -11.28 -3.81
C ASP A 255 12.31 -10.55 -3.15
N TRP A 256 11.27 -10.17 -3.91
CA TRP A 256 10.04 -9.64 -3.33
C TRP A 256 9.26 -10.69 -2.56
N SER A 257 9.11 -11.91 -3.09
CA SER A 257 8.46 -13.00 -2.37
C SER A 257 9.13 -13.22 -1.01
N ASP A 258 10.45 -13.28 -1.01
CA ASP A 258 11.28 -13.46 0.18
C ASP A 258 11.13 -12.30 1.18
N MET A 259 11.22 -11.05 0.71
CA MET A 259 11.01 -9.87 1.56
C MET A 259 9.58 -9.76 2.09
N TYR A 260 8.58 -10.10 1.28
CA TYR A 260 7.18 -10.08 1.69
C TYR A 260 6.93 -11.05 2.85
N PHE A 261 7.46 -12.28 2.77
CA PHE A 261 7.35 -13.22 3.88
C PHE A 261 8.11 -12.75 5.13
N ALA A 262 9.27 -12.12 4.95
CA ALA A 262 10.03 -11.53 6.05
C ALA A 262 9.22 -10.42 6.76
N TYR A 263 8.71 -9.44 6.01
CA TYR A 263 7.91 -8.35 6.59
C TYR A 263 6.60 -8.84 7.20
N LYS A 264 5.91 -9.78 6.56
CA LYS A 264 4.67 -10.36 7.11
C LYS A 264 4.90 -11.12 8.41
N ARG A 265 6.07 -11.72 8.58
CA ARG A 265 6.44 -12.38 9.83
C ARG A 265 6.68 -11.35 10.93
N ILE A 266 7.48 -10.33 10.62
CA ILE A 266 7.77 -9.21 11.52
C ILE A 266 6.47 -8.50 11.95
N GLU A 267 5.55 -8.23 11.01
CA GLU A 267 4.24 -7.61 11.29
C GLU A 267 3.44 -8.38 12.35
N LYS A 268 3.41 -9.72 12.25
CA LYS A 268 2.72 -10.58 13.23
C LYS A 268 3.35 -10.54 14.62
N ASP A 269 4.65 -10.28 14.68
CA ASP A 269 5.41 -10.22 15.93
C ASP A 269 5.32 -8.82 16.58
N ILE A 270 4.99 -7.78 15.79
CA ILE A 270 4.76 -6.40 16.27
C ILE A 270 3.33 -6.19 16.79
N ILE A 271 2.30 -6.79 16.16
CA ILE A 271 0.87 -6.56 16.47
C ILE A 271 0.37 -7.57 17.53
N LYS A 272 1.18 -7.86 18.55
CA LYS A 272 0.74 -8.59 19.75
C LYS A 272 0.86 -7.71 20.98
#